data_AF-A0A963EH75-F1
#
_entry.id   AF-A0A963EH75-F1
#
_cell.length_a   1.000
_cell.length_b   1.000
_cell.length_c   1.000
_cell.angle_alpha   90.00
_cell.angle_beta   90.00
_cell.angle_gamma   90.00
#
_symmetry.space_group_name_H-M   'P 1'
#
loop_
_entity.id
_entity.type
_entity.pdbx_description
1 polymer ?
#
loop_
_entity_poly.entity_id
_entity_poly.type
_entity_poly.pdbx_seq_one_letter_code
_entity_poly.pdbx_strand_id
1 'polypeptide(L)' 'TPLHAGHLETLATLARFGAIIFPPVPGFYGRPETLEEMVDHSCMRMLDQFGIHCDAAPRWGEADGIVAFGAREAGA' A
#
# COMPACT_ATOMS: atom_id res chain seq x y z
N THR A 1 -13.56 1.44 9.00
CA THR A 1 -14.65 0.49 8.68
C THR A 1 -15.56 0.39 9.91
N PRO A 2 -16.89 0.32 9.74
CA PRO A 2 -17.61 0.26 8.47
C PRO A 2 -17.68 1.61 7.75
N LEU A 3 -18.20 1.61 6.52
CA LEU A 3 -18.56 2.82 5.76
C LEU A 3 -20.07 2.88 5.62
N HIS A 4 -20.70 3.97 6.05
CA HIS A 4 -22.12 4.23 5.81
C HIS A 4 -22.33 5.00 4.49
N ALA A 5 -23.58 5.14 4.05
CA ALA A 5 -23.92 5.78 2.77
C ALA A 5 -23.26 7.16 2.56
N GLY A 6 -23.35 8.06 3.55
CA GLY A 6 -22.68 9.37 3.48
C GLY A 6 -21.15 9.32 3.27
N HIS A 7 -20.44 8.31 3.81
CA HIS A 7 -19.02 8.12 3.48
C HIS A 7 -18.84 7.77 2.01
N LEU A 8 -19.63 6.82 1.50
CA LEU A 8 -19.54 6.36 0.11
C LEU A 8 -19.90 7.48 -0.89
N GLU A 9 -20.92 8.27 -0.59
CA GLU A 9 -21.31 9.44 -1.41
C GLU A 9 -20.19 10.49 -1.47
N THR A 10 -19.55 10.76 -0.34
CA THR A 10 -18.41 11.68 -0.27
C THR A 10 -17.21 11.15 -1.07
N LEU A 11 -16.82 9.89 -0.86
CA LEU A 11 -15.71 9.26 -1.57
C LEU A 11 -15.98 9.19 -3.09
N ALA A 12 -17.21 8.87 -3.49
CA ALA A 12 -17.61 8.85 -4.90
C ALA A 12 -17.59 10.25 -5.53
N THR A 13 -18.01 11.28 -4.78
CA THR A 13 -17.96 12.68 -5.25
C THR A 13 -16.52 13.12 -5.46
N LEU A 14 -15.62 12.87 -4.49
CA LEU A 14 -14.21 13.17 -4.60
C LEU A 14 -13.55 12.45 -5.79
N ALA A 15 -13.85 11.16 -5.97
CA ALA A 15 -13.33 10.38 -7.09
C ALA A 15 -13.75 10.96 -8.45
N ARG A 16 -15.00 11.46 -8.58
CA ARG A 16 -15.48 12.14 -9.80
C ARG A 16 -14.74 13.44 -10.10
N PHE A 17 -14.20 14.12 -9.09
CA PHE A 17 -13.37 15.32 -9.25
C PHE A 17 -11.87 15.02 -9.42
N GLY A 18 -11.50 13.75 -9.61
CA GLY A 18 -10.12 13.34 -9.88
C GLY A 18 -9.30 13.03 -8.63
N ALA A 19 -9.90 12.99 -7.45
CA ALA A 19 -9.20 12.50 -6.26
C ALA A 19 -8.98 10.99 -6.35
N ILE A 20 -7.81 10.52 -5.90
CA ILE A 20 -7.52 9.10 -5.76
C ILE A 20 -7.93 8.67 -4.34
N ILE A 21 -8.88 7.73 -4.27
CA ILE A 21 -9.31 7.16 -2.99
C ILE A 21 -8.48 5.92 -2.70
N PHE A 22 -7.51 6.04 -1.81
CA PHE A 22 -6.61 4.96 -1.41
C PHE A 22 -6.89 4.56 0.06
N PRO A 23 -7.86 3.68 0.34
CA PRO A 23 -8.05 3.17 1.68
C PRO A 23 -6.83 2.31 2.08
N PRO A 24 -6.30 2.43 3.32
CA PRO A 24 -5.18 1.61 3.80
C PRO A 24 -5.66 0.20 4.15
N VAL A 25 -5.94 -0.60 3.13
CA VAL A 25 -6.31 -2.02 3.22
C VAL A 25 -5.10 -2.88 2.80
N PRO A 26 -4.44 -3.58 3.74
CA PRO A 26 -3.26 -4.39 3.42
C PRO A 26 -3.53 -5.46 2.36
N GLY A 27 -2.63 -5.56 1.39
CA GLY A 27 -2.62 -6.63 0.39
C GLY A 27 -1.87 -7.85 0.91
N PHE A 28 -2.58 -8.94 1.20
CA PHE A 28 -1.98 -10.17 1.75
C PHE A 28 -1.37 -11.12 0.72
N TYR A 29 -1.43 -10.78 -0.57
CA TYR A 29 -0.92 -11.66 -1.63
C TYR A 29 0.60 -11.81 -1.62
N GLY A 30 1.32 -10.82 -1.10
CA GLY A 30 2.76 -10.90 -0.87
C GLY A 30 3.14 -11.76 0.34
N ARG A 31 2.16 -12.31 1.06
CA ARG A 31 2.33 -13.07 2.30
C ARG A 31 3.29 -12.36 3.28
N PRO A 32 2.99 -11.10 3.65
CA PRO A 32 3.85 -10.36 4.56
C PRO A 32 3.92 -11.07 5.92
N GLU A 33 5.12 -11.22 6.43
CA GLU A 33 5.43 -11.83 7.74
C GLU A 33 5.42 -10.78 8.86
N THR A 34 5.60 -9.50 8.50
CA THR A 34 5.67 -8.38 9.43
C THR A 34 4.65 -7.29 9.11
N LEU A 35 4.34 -6.45 10.10
CA LEU A 35 3.47 -5.28 9.91
C LEU A 35 4.16 -4.25 9.01
N GLU A 36 5.48 -4.11 9.17
CA GLU A 36 6.35 -3.23 8.40
C GLU A 36 6.23 -3.54 6.90
N GLU A 37 6.29 -4.81 6.50
CA GLU A 37 6.09 -5.22 5.10
C GLU A 37 4.72 -4.82 4.54
N MET A 38 3.66 -4.89 5.36
CA MET A 38 2.32 -4.46 4.95
C MET A 38 2.25 -2.95 4.73
N VAL A 39 2.90 -2.19 5.62
CA VAL A 39 2.97 -0.72 5.55
C VAL A 39 3.81 -0.30 4.35
N ASP A 40 4.98 -0.89 4.15
CA ASP A 40 5.88 -0.59 3.03
C ASP A 40 5.24 -0.86 1.70
N HIS A 41 4.58 -2.01 1.54
CA HIS A 41 3.82 -2.30 0.33
C HIS A 41 2.71 -1.25 0.08
N SER A 42 1.99 -0.83 1.13
CA SER A 42 0.94 0.19 1.01
C SER A 42 1.51 1.56 0.62
N CYS A 43 2.60 1.98 1.27
CA CYS A 43 3.29 3.24 1.00
C CYS A 43 3.90 3.27 -0.41
N MET A 44 4.53 2.18 -0.85
CA MET A 44 5.04 2.02 -2.21
C MET A 44 3.92 2.28 -3.25
N ARG A 45 2.76 1.66 -3.05
CA ARG A 45 1.59 1.84 -3.94
C ARG A 45 1.02 3.26 -3.92
N MET A 46 1.14 3.97 -2.79
CA MET A 46 0.80 5.40 -2.73
C MET A 46 1.80 6.26 -3.51
N LEU A 47 3.11 6.01 -3.35
CA LEU A 47 4.16 6.73 -4.07
C LEU A 47 4.08 6.51 -5.59
N ASP A 48 3.69 5.32 -6.04
CA ASP A 48 3.40 5.02 -7.45
C ASP A 48 2.39 6.01 -8.05
N GLN A 49 1.41 6.52 -7.28
CA GLN A 49 0.41 7.48 -7.77
C GLN A 49 1.01 8.86 -8.07
N PHE A 50 2.17 9.17 -7.49
CA PHE A 50 2.93 10.40 -7.74
C PHE A 50 4.04 10.20 -8.79
N GLY A 51 4.15 9.01 -9.39
CA GLY A 51 5.25 8.67 -10.30
C GLY A 51 6.60 8.53 -9.59
N ILE A 52 6.59 8.35 -8.26
CA ILE A 52 7.78 8.15 -7.46
C ILE A 52 8.00 6.64 -7.34
N HIS A 53 9.04 6.14 -7.99
CA HIS A 53 9.41 4.73 -7.91
C HIS A 53 10.08 4.43 -6.57
N CYS A 54 9.61 3.39 -5.89
CA CYS A 54 10.10 2.94 -4.60
C CYS A 54 10.12 1.41 -4.59
N ASP A 55 11.26 0.83 -4.25
CA ASP A 55 11.47 -0.62 -4.17
C ASP A 55 11.39 -1.08 -2.71
N ALA A 56 10.30 -0.76 -2.01
CA ALA A 56 10.11 -1.10 -0.59
C ALA A 56 9.41 -2.44 -0.38
N ALA A 57 8.79 -3.01 -1.41
CA ALA A 57 8.13 -4.30 -1.39
C ALA A 57 8.14 -4.90 -2.81
N PRO A 58 8.10 -6.24 -2.95
CA PRO A 58 7.99 -6.87 -4.26
C PRO A 58 6.68 -6.47 -4.96
N ARG A 59 6.75 -6.18 -6.26
CA ARG A 59 5.54 -6.00 -7.07
C ARG A 59 4.93 -7.35 -7.43
N TRP A 60 3.65 -7.33 -7.78
CA TRP A 60 2.98 -8.53 -8.27
C TRP A 60 3.73 -9.14 -9.47
N GLY A 61 4.17 -10.39 -9.32
CA GLY A 61 4.85 -11.15 -10.37
C GLY A 61 6.37 -11.05 -10.38
N GLU A 62 6.97 -10.23 -9.50
CA GLU A 62 8.43 -10.23 -9.30
C GLU A 62 8.84 -11.43 -8.44
N ALA A 63 9.92 -12.10 -8.84
CA ALA A 63 10.39 -13.35 -8.24
C ALA A 63 11.20 -13.14 -6.95
N ASP A 64 11.58 -11.90 -6.64
CA ASP A 64 12.47 -11.58 -5.54
C ASP A 64 11.76 -10.68 -4.51
N GLY A 65 11.65 -11.18 -3.29
CA GLY A 65 11.15 -10.40 -2.15
C GLY A 65 12.16 -9.33 -1.79
N ILE A 66 11.88 -8.08 -2.13
CA ILE A 66 12.68 -6.96 -1.65
C ILE A 66 12.41 -6.81 -0.15
N VAL A 67 13.49 -6.74 0.63
CA VAL A 67 13.43 -6.58 2.09
C VAL A 67 12.76 -5.25 2.42
N ALA A 68 11.78 -5.30 3.31
CA ALA A 68 11.06 -4.12 3.83
C ALA A 68 12.01 -3.00 4.28
N PHE A 69 11.64 -1.77 3.98
CA PHE A 69 12.41 -0.58 4.29
C PHE A 69 12.56 -0.45 5.81
N GLY A 70 13.79 -0.61 6.31
CA GLY A 70 14.09 -0.52 7.73
C GLY A 70 13.87 -1.81 8.53
N ALA A 71 13.55 -2.94 7.88
CA ALA A 71 13.76 -4.24 8.48
C ALA A 71 15.27 -4.38 8.77
N ARG A 72 15.65 -4.14 10.03
CA ARG A 72 17.00 -4.44 10.52
C ARG A 72 17.27 -5.89 10.17
N GLU A 73 18.40 -6.16 9.52
CA GLU A 73 18.90 -7.52 9.42
C GLU A 73 18.85 -8.12 10.83
N ALA A 74 18.03 -9.15 11.01
CA ALA A 74 18.00 -9.93 12.24
C ALA A 74 19.32 -10.70 12.31
N GLY A 75 20.40 -10.01 12.71
CA GLY A 75 21.76 -10.51 12.58
C GLY A 75 22.84 -9.48 12.91
N ALA A 76 22.78 -8.86 14.09
CA ALA A 76 23.93 -8.27 14.78
C ALA A 76 23.74 -8.36 16.30
#